data_AF-A0A935FSM0-F1
#
_entry.id   AF-A0A935FSM0-F1
#
_cell.length_a   1.000
_cell.length_b   1.000
_cell.length_c   1.000
_cell.angle_alpha   90.00
_cell.angle_beta   90.00
_cell.angle_gamma   90.00
#
_symmetry.space_group_name_H-M   'P 1'
#
loop_
_entity.id
_entity.type
_entity.pdbx_description
1 polymer ?
#
loop_
_entity_poly.entity_id
_entity_poly.type
_entity_poly.pdbx_seq_one_letter_code
_entity_poly.pdbx_strand_id
1 'polypeptide(L)'
;MLRNLLTESDLRAYIPNIDLVQWTGTSDYSAQIEAAEREVRDDLYSVMGLKSSALRPELTLNAGTSSITSSTTSDSVEDAADRKRLVCNVTAFSGTSHTVTLQGSNDESTWTTVTTLTITETGIETALLPTQFTYYRATVAVSSGAMTANIYLTETIYDTLFAYKTFAIILQALIKTDGDQWSIKASYFHTMYEKKLATYKMFYDENLDGEVDEGELVSNTIIKYNK
;
A
#
# COMPACT_ATOMS: atom_id res chain seq x y z
N MET A 1 7.41 4.61 4.78
CA MET A 1 7.05 5.91 4.13
C MET A 1 5.83 5.69 3.23
N LEU A 2 4.82 6.57 3.30
CA LEU A 2 3.64 6.48 2.43
C LEU A 2 4.05 6.28 0.96
N ARG A 3 3.52 5.27 0.28
CA ARG A 3 3.76 4.93 -1.12
C ARG A 3 2.50 4.35 -1.72
N ASN A 4 2.26 4.55 -3.02
CA ASN A 4 1.18 3.89 -3.72
C ASN A 4 1.55 2.42 -4.00
N LEU A 5 0.78 1.49 -3.43
CA LEU A 5 1.00 0.05 -3.55
C LEU A 5 -0.07 -0.60 -4.45
N LEU A 6 -0.84 0.20 -5.17
CA LEU A 6 -1.84 -0.29 -6.09
C LEU A 6 -1.18 -0.97 -7.28
N THR A 7 -1.68 -2.14 -7.60
CA THR A 7 -1.41 -2.82 -8.87
C THR A 7 -2.55 -2.58 -9.86
N GLU A 8 -2.34 -2.95 -11.11
CA GLU A 8 -3.42 -2.94 -12.09
C GLU A 8 -4.58 -3.88 -11.70
N SER A 9 -4.27 -5.02 -11.06
CA SER A 9 -5.32 -5.91 -10.53
C SER A 9 -6.17 -5.22 -9.45
N ASP A 10 -5.55 -4.39 -8.60
CA ASP A 10 -6.28 -3.59 -7.62
C ASP A 10 -7.22 -2.58 -8.30
N LEU A 11 -6.81 -1.96 -9.41
CA LEU A 11 -7.67 -1.05 -10.18
C LEU A 11 -8.84 -1.79 -10.85
N ARG A 12 -8.61 -2.98 -11.41
CA ARG A 12 -9.66 -3.81 -12.03
C ARG A 12 -10.75 -4.22 -11.04
N ALA A 13 -10.45 -4.29 -9.75
CA ALA A 13 -11.47 -4.56 -8.73
C ALA A 13 -12.54 -3.46 -8.63
N TYR A 14 -12.24 -2.21 -9.02
CA TYR A 14 -13.21 -1.10 -9.03
C TYR A 14 -13.85 -0.89 -10.40
N ILE A 15 -13.05 -0.97 -11.48
CA ILE A 15 -13.52 -0.86 -12.86
C ILE A 15 -13.04 -2.08 -13.62
N PRO A 16 -13.85 -3.15 -13.75
CA PRO A 16 -13.41 -4.41 -14.38
C PRO A 16 -12.88 -4.24 -15.81
N ASN A 17 -13.45 -3.30 -16.57
CA ASN A 17 -13.08 -3.02 -17.96
C ASN A 17 -12.21 -1.76 -18.09
N ILE A 18 -11.29 -1.53 -17.15
CA ILE A 18 -10.43 -0.34 -17.15
C ILE A 18 -9.58 -0.26 -18.43
N ASP A 19 -9.19 -1.39 -19.03
CA ASP A 19 -8.36 -1.41 -20.25
C ASP A 19 -8.97 -0.66 -21.43
N LEU A 20 -10.30 -0.57 -21.49
CA LEU A 20 -11.00 0.21 -22.52
C LEU A 20 -10.72 1.72 -22.42
N VAL A 21 -10.18 2.17 -21.29
CA VAL A 21 -9.81 3.55 -21.00
C VAL A 21 -8.30 3.75 -20.87
N GLN A 22 -7.49 2.76 -21.26
CA GLN A 22 -6.04 2.91 -21.34
C GLN A 22 -5.66 3.98 -22.37
N TRP A 23 -4.69 4.84 -22.02
CA TRP A 23 -4.29 5.94 -22.90
C TRP A 23 -3.48 5.42 -24.08
N THR A 24 -3.75 5.97 -25.27
CA THR A 24 -3.02 5.62 -26.48
C THR A 24 -1.52 5.79 -26.28
N GLY A 25 -0.75 4.73 -26.55
CA GLY A 25 0.71 4.73 -26.41
C GLY A 25 1.23 4.36 -25.02
N THR A 26 0.36 3.94 -24.08
CA THR A 26 0.75 3.41 -22.78
C THR A 26 0.61 1.87 -22.74
N SER A 27 1.49 1.21 -21.99
CA SER A 27 1.46 -0.24 -21.74
C SER A 27 0.70 -0.61 -20.47
N ASP A 28 0.62 0.32 -19.51
CA ASP A 28 0.02 0.15 -18.19
C ASP A 28 -0.42 1.52 -17.63
N TYR A 29 -0.83 1.57 -16.37
CA TYR A 29 -1.27 2.79 -15.67
C TYR A 29 -0.21 3.42 -14.76
N SER A 30 1.07 3.03 -14.87
CA SER A 30 2.12 3.44 -13.92
C SER A 30 2.26 4.96 -13.84
N ALA A 31 2.20 5.66 -14.98
CA ALA A 31 2.29 7.13 -15.01
C ALA A 31 1.12 7.81 -14.28
N GLN A 32 -0.10 7.26 -14.39
CA GLN A 32 -1.28 7.80 -13.70
C GLN A 32 -1.27 7.45 -12.20
N ILE A 33 -0.73 6.27 -11.84
CA ILE A 33 -0.49 5.85 -10.46
C ILE A 33 0.54 6.78 -9.78
N GLU A 34 1.63 7.11 -10.46
CA GLU A 34 2.66 8.05 -9.97
C GLU A 34 2.12 9.48 -9.85
N ALA A 35 1.33 9.95 -10.83
CA ALA A 35 0.69 11.25 -10.76
C ALA A 35 -0.29 11.35 -9.59
N ALA A 36 -1.11 10.30 -9.39
CA ALA A 36 -2.01 10.21 -8.26
C ALA A 36 -1.26 10.17 -6.93
N GLU A 37 -0.15 9.43 -6.85
CA GLU A 37 0.66 9.37 -5.63
C GLU A 37 1.15 10.76 -5.21
N ARG A 38 1.68 11.54 -6.17
CA ARG A 38 2.11 12.92 -5.91
C ARG A 38 0.97 13.79 -5.40
N GLU A 39 -0.18 13.79 -6.09
CA GLU A 39 -1.32 14.61 -5.67
C GLU A 39 -1.86 14.22 -4.30
N VAL A 40 -1.95 12.93 -3.98
CA VAL A 40 -2.40 12.48 -2.66
C VAL A 40 -1.43 12.91 -1.56
N ARG A 41 -0.12 12.81 -1.80
CA ARG A 41 0.89 13.30 -0.84
C ARG A 41 0.78 14.81 -0.63
N ASP A 42 0.62 15.56 -1.72
CA ASP A 42 0.46 17.02 -1.68
C ASP A 42 -0.83 17.42 -0.96
N ASP A 43 -1.94 16.71 -1.20
CA ASP A 43 -3.22 16.95 -0.52
C ASP A 43 -3.13 16.63 0.98
N LEU A 44 -2.51 15.51 1.36
CA LEU A 44 -2.30 15.13 2.77
C LEU A 44 -1.46 16.18 3.51
N TYR A 45 -0.43 16.73 2.87
CA TYR A 45 0.39 17.78 3.47
C TYR A 45 -0.34 19.13 3.49
N SER A 46 -0.85 19.59 2.35
CA SER A 46 -1.40 20.93 2.20
C SER A 46 -2.77 21.11 2.85
N VAL A 47 -3.60 20.06 2.88
CA VAL A 47 -4.96 20.10 3.45
C VAL A 47 -4.97 19.60 4.89
N MET A 48 -4.19 18.58 5.22
CA MET A 48 -4.22 17.95 6.55
C MET A 48 -2.98 18.24 7.42
N GLY A 49 -1.93 18.84 6.86
CA GLY A 49 -0.69 19.12 7.59
C GLY A 49 0.16 17.88 7.87
N LEU A 50 -0.15 16.74 7.25
CA LEU A 50 0.48 15.45 7.56
C LEU A 50 1.70 15.20 6.68
N LYS A 51 2.84 14.91 7.30
CA LYS A 51 4.06 14.55 6.57
C LYS A 51 3.96 13.12 6.07
N SER A 52 4.20 12.90 4.78
CA SER A 52 4.18 11.54 4.19
C SER A 52 5.18 10.57 4.81
N SER A 53 6.24 11.07 5.45
CA SER A 53 7.24 10.25 6.15
C SER A 53 6.69 9.59 7.42
N ALA A 54 5.72 10.22 8.08
CA ALA A 54 5.07 9.78 9.31
C ALA A 54 3.79 8.97 9.05
N LEU A 55 3.32 8.93 7.79
CA LEU A 55 2.15 8.19 7.39
C LEU A 55 2.51 6.78 6.92
N ARG A 56 1.59 5.85 7.14
CA ARG A 56 1.74 4.43 6.77
C ARG A 56 3.00 3.82 7.41
N PRO A 57 3.08 3.78 8.75
CA PRO A 57 4.21 3.18 9.45
C PRO A 57 4.31 1.68 9.16
N GLU A 58 5.53 1.22 8.95
CA GLU A 58 5.84 -0.14 8.49
C GLU A 58 6.16 -1.03 9.69
N LEU A 59 5.47 -2.17 9.84
CA LEU A 59 5.91 -3.19 10.80
C LEU A 59 7.01 -4.02 10.14
N THR A 60 8.26 -3.70 10.44
CA THR A 60 9.41 -4.31 9.78
C THR A 60 9.64 -5.74 10.28
N LEU A 61 9.55 -6.71 9.36
CA LEU A 61 9.90 -8.12 9.61
C LEU A 61 11.33 -8.43 9.14
N ASN A 62 11.81 -7.70 8.13
CA ASN A 62 13.19 -7.71 7.69
C ASN A 62 13.56 -6.33 7.14
N ALA A 63 14.59 -5.69 7.69
CA ALA A 63 15.00 -4.35 7.27
C ALA A 63 15.62 -4.29 5.87
N GLY A 64 16.05 -5.42 5.30
CA GLY A 64 16.68 -5.48 3.98
C GLY A 64 18.09 -4.91 3.92
N THR A 65 18.79 -4.89 5.05
CA THR A 65 20.17 -4.36 5.15
C THR A 65 21.24 -5.39 4.79
N SER A 66 20.87 -6.67 4.69
CA SER A 66 21.78 -7.79 4.44
C SER A 66 21.22 -8.75 3.39
N SER A 67 22.13 -9.41 2.66
CA SER A 67 21.76 -10.41 1.67
C SER A 67 21.36 -11.72 2.34
N ILE A 68 20.22 -12.27 1.91
CA ILE A 68 19.65 -13.56 2.32
C ILE A 68 20.09 -14.59 1.29
N THR A 69 20.97 -15.51 1.70
CA THR A 69 21.57 -16.54 0.82
C THR A 69 21.09 -17.96 1.14
N SER A 70 20.31 -18.12 2.21
CA SER A 70 19.77 -19.39 2.67
C SER A 70 18.42 -19.15 3.34
N SER A 71 17.72 -20.23 3.68
CA SER A 71 16.40 -20.09 4.31
C SER A 71 16.53 -19.50 5.71
N THR A 72 15.76 -18.45 5.99
CA THR A 72 15.76 -17.75 7.29
C THR A 72 14.34 -17.50 7.76
N THR A 73 14.16 -17.34 9.07
CA THR A 73 12.91 -16.86 9.67
C THR A 73 13.26 -15.66 10.52
N SER A 74 12.50 -14.58 10.38
CA SER A 74 12.67 -13.38 11.20
C SER A 74 12.28 -13.65 12.65
N ASP A 75 12.65 -12.72 13.52
CA ASP A 75 12.07 -12.66 14.85
C ASP A 75 10.54 -12.42 14.77
N SER A 76 9.86 -12.80 15.85
CA SER A 76 8.44 -12.50 16.07
C SER A 76 8.29 -11.03 16.40
N VAL A 77 7.28 -10.38 15.82
CA VAL A 77 6.93 -8.98 16.10
C VAL A 77 5.43 -8.88 16.34
N GLU A 78 5.03 -8.15 17.36
CA GLU A 78 3.63 -7.84 17.67
C GLU A 78 3.10 -6.73 16.75
N ASP A 79 1.88 -6.86 16.24
CA ASP A 79 1.22 -5.81 15.45
C ASP A 79 0.09 -5.14 16.25
N ALA A 80 0.36 -3.94 16.75
CA ALA A 80 -0.63 -3.12 17.44
C ALA A 80 -1.60 -2.39 16.49
N ALA A 81 -1.35 -2.38 15.18
CA ALA A 81 -2.02 -1.47 14.22
C ALA A 81 -2.91 -2.16 13.16
N ASP A 82 -3.24 -3.45 13.32
CA ASP A 82 -4.12 -4.22 12.41
C ASP A 82 -3.74 -4.05 10.92
N ARG A 83 -2.45 -4.22 10.61
CA ARG A 83 -1.90 -4.04 9.25
C ARG A 83 -2.38 -5.16 8.33
N LYS A 84 -2.69 -4.82 7.07
CA LYS A 84 -3.50 -5.69 6.18
C LYS A 84 -2.81 -6.08 4.89
N ARG A 85 -1.59 -5.60 4.65
CA ARG A 85 -0.81 -5.90 3.45
C ARG A 85 0.61 -6.28 3.83
N LEU A 86 1.06 -7.42 3.32
CA LEU A 86 2.47 -7.80 3.26
C LEU A 86 3.11 -7.10 2.07
N VAL A 87 4.29 -6.54 2.28
CA VAL A 87 5.12 -5.95 1.23
C VAL A 87 6.52 -6.55 1.29
N CYS A 88 7.04 -6.95 0.14
CA CYS A 88 8.42 -7.37 -0.07
C CYS A 88 9.05 -6.47 -1.13
N ASN A 89 9.91 -5.55 -0.72
CA ASN A 89 10.64 -4.66 -1.61
C ASN A 89 12.08 -5.17 -1.80
N VAL A 90 12.34 -5.75 -2.97
CA VAL A 90 13.57 -6.45 -3.34
C VAL A 90 14.51 -5.50 -4.07
N THR A 91 15.66 -5.21 -3.48
CA THR A 91 16.68 -4.30 -4.04
C THR A 91 17.80 -5.01 -4.76
N ALA A 92 18.03 -6.29 -4.46
CA ALA A 92 18.96 -7.15 -5.17
C ALA A 92 18.41 -8.58 -5.24
N PHE A 93 18.49 -9.19 -6.42
CA PHE A 93 17.99 -10.54 -6.66
C PHE A 93 18.95 -11.32 -7.56
N SER A 94 19.16 -12.59 -7.21
CA SER A 94 19.81 -13.59 -8.06
C SER A 94 19.21 -14.96 -7.80
N GLY A 95 19.26 -15.84 -8.80
CA GLY A 95 18.58 -17.13 -8.76
C GLY A 95 17.37 -17.15 -9.69
N THR A 96 16.48 -18.12 -9.49
CA THR A 96 15.27 -18.30 -10.31
C THR A 96 14.00 -17.88 -9.57
N SER A 97 13.86 -18.30 -8.31
CA SER A 97 12.72 -17.94 -7.49
C SER A 97 13.05 -18.11 -6.00
N HIS A 98 12.58 -17.14 -5.21
CA HIS A 98 12.56 -17.20 -3.75
C HIS A 98 11.13 -17.10 -3.26
N THR A 99 10.87 -17.63 -2.07
CA THR A 99 9.54 -17.59 -1.47
C THR A 99 9.59 -16.83 -0.15
N VAL A 100 8.71 -15.84 0.00
CA VAL A 100 8.48 -15.17 1.28
C VAL A 100 7.14 -15.63 1.83
N THR A 101 7.15 -16.29 2.98
CA THR A 101 5.94 -16.77 3.67
C THR A 101 5.72 -15.95 4.92
N LEU A 102 4.58 -15.28 5.01
CA LEU A 102 4.13 -14.63 6.23
C LEU A 102 3.44 -15.66 7.12
N GLN A 103 3.87 -15.74 8.37
CA GLN A 103 3.22 -16.54 9.40
C GLN A 103 2.63 -15.64 10.47
N GLY A 104 1.47 -16.01 10.98
CA GLY A 104 0.74 -15.33 12.03
C GLY A 104 0.50 -16.23 13.23
N SER A 105 0.48 -15.64 14.42
CA SER A 105 0.20 -16.30 15.69
C SER A 105 -0.57 -15.38 16.64
N ASN A 106 -1.38 -15.94 17.54
CA ASN A 106 -2.02 -15.20 18.63
C ASN A 106 -1.39 -15.51 20.00
N ASP A 107 -0.36 -16.37 20.05
CA ASP A 107 0.27 -16.85 21.28
C ASP A 107 1.80 -17.05 21.17
N GLU A 108 2.40 -16.61 20.05
CA GLU A 108 3.81 -16.79 19.67
C GLU A 108 4.32 -18.26 19.58
N SER A 109 3.45 -19.25 19.80
CA SER A 109 3.80 -20.66 19.85
C SER A 109 3.25 -21.44 18.65
N THR A 110 2.01 -21.15 18.27
CA THR A 110 1.32 -21.79 17.15
C THR A 110 1.32 -20.85 15.96
N TRP A 111 2.00 -21.25 14.90
CA TRP A 111 2.21 -20.41 13.72
C TRP A 111 1.43 -20.96 12.51
N THR A 112 0.62 -20.11 11.90
CA THR A 112 -0.17 -20.44 10.71
C THR A 112 0.33 -19.61 9.52
N THR A 113 0.43 -20.23 8.35
CA THR A 113 0.71 -19.49 7.12
C THR A 113 -0.46 -18.56 6.79
N VAL A 114 -0.18 -17.27 6.65
CA VAL A 114 -1.18 -16.24 6.32
C VAL A 114 -1.22 -16.01 4.82
N THR A 115 -0.05 -15.81 4.21
CA THR A 115 0.10 -15.63 2.77
C THR A 115 1.52 -15.93 2.32
N THR A 116 1.72 -16.06 1.02
CA THR A 116 3.00 -16.36 0.40
C THR A 116 3.21 -15.50 -0.84
N LEU A 117 4.39 -14.90 -0.96
CA LEU A 117 4.86 -14.21 -2.15
C LEU A 117 5.92 -15.07 -2.86
N THR A 118 5.80 -15.15 -4.18
CA THR A 118 6.84 -15.73 -5.04
C THR A 118 7.61 -14.59 -5.67
N ILE A 119 8.92 -14.54 -5.41
CA ILE A 119 9.81 -13.49 -5.90
C ILE A 119 10.64 -14.05 -7.03
N THR A 120 10.61 -13.40 -8.19
CA THR A 120 11.36 -13.80 -9.39
C THR A 120 12.31 -12.73 -9.90
N GLU A 121 12.21 -11.51 -9.39
CA GLU A 121 13.03 -10.38 -9.81
C GLU A 121 13.12 -9.30 -8.72
N THR A 122 13.90 -8.25 -8.98
CA THR A 122 13.90 -7.03 -8.16
C THR A 122 12.61 -6.24 -8.37
N GLY A 123 12.11 -5.60 -7.33
CA GLY A 123 10.84 -4.86 -7.40
C GLY A 123 10.04 -4.98 -6.11
N ILE A 124 8.76 -4.62 -6.19
CA ILE A 124 7.85 -4.68 -5.05
C ILE A 124 6.81 -5.76 -5.34
N GLU A 125 6.74 -6.73 -4.45
CA GLU A 125 5.67 -7.73 -4.42
C GLU A 125 4.81 -7.50 -3.17
N THR A 126 3.49 -7.63 -3.32
CA THR A 126 2.56 -7.42 -2.20
C THR A 126 1.43 -8.44 -2.16
N ALA A 127 0.91 -8.70 -0.97
CA ALA A 127 -0.28 -9.53 -0.80
C ALA A 127 -1.16 -8.98 0.33
N LEU A 128 -2.48 -8.99 0.12
CA LEU A 128 -3.45 -8.70 1.16
C LEU A 128 -3.56 -9.89 2.13
N LEU A 129 -3.67 -9.59 3.42
CA LEU A 129 -3.84 -10.59 4.47
C LEU A 129 -5.33 -11.01 4.53
N PRO A 130 -5.65 -12.31 4.36
CA PRO A 130 -7.03 -12.80 4.45
C PRO A 130 -7.52 -12.92 5.90
N THR A 131 -6.61 -12.93 6.87
CA THR A 131 -6.90 -13.10 8.30
C THR A 131 -5.85 -12.36 9.12
N GLN A 132 -6.25 -11.89 10.30
CA GLN A 132 -5.44 -11.09 11.21
C GLN A 132 -4.97 -11.90 12.41
N PHE A 133 -3.76 -11.58 12.87
CA PHE A 133 -3.08 -12.20 14.01
C PHE A 133 -2.40 -11.12 14.85
N THR A 134 -2.13 -11.43 16.11
CA THR A 134 -1.42 -10.51 17.03
C THR A 134 0.07 -10.43 16.73
N TYR A 135 0.70 -11.56 16.38
CA TYR A 135 2.13 -11.66 16.14
C TYR A 135 2.41 -12.16 14.73
N TYR A 136 3.46 -11.62 14.12
CA TYR A 136 3.88 -11.97 12.78
C TYR A 136 5.38 -12.27 12.70
N ARG A 137 5.74 -13.14 11.76
CA ARG A 137 7.12 -13.36 11.33
C ARG A 137 7.17 -13.72 9.85
N ALA A 138 8.28 -13.43 9.20
CA ALA A 138 8.52 -13.77 7.81
C ALA A 138 9.53 -14.92 7.71
N THR A 139 9.18 -15.97 6.97
CA THR A 139 10.12 -17.02 6.55
C THR A 139 10.48 -16.79 5.09
N VAL A 140 11.76 -16.66 4.81
CA VAL A 140 12.30 -16.52 3.45
C VAL A 140 12.97 -17.84 3.08
N ALA A 141 12.54 -18.46 1.98
CA ALA A 141 13.18 -19.64 1.43
C ALA A 141 13.96 -19.27 0.15
N VAL A 142 15.27 -19.48 0.20
CA VAL A 142 16.21 -19.27 -0.92
C VAL A 142 16.75 -20.62 -1.34
N SER A 143 16.42 -21.04 -2.57
CA SER A 143 16.82 -22.34 -3.13
C SER A 143 18.20 -22.29 -3.79
N SER A 144 18.52 -21.18 -4.47
CA SER A 144 19.81 -20.91 -5.12
C SER A 144 19.99 -19.42 -5.32
N GLY A 145 21.21 -18.89 -5.22
CA GLY A 145 21.44 -17.45 -5.35
C GLY A 145 21.20 -16.70 -4.05
N ALA A 146 20.68 -15.47 -4.14
CA ALA A 146 20.55 -14.56 -3.01
C ALA A 146 19.50 -13.48 -3.26
N MET A 147 18.97 -12.91 -2.18
CA MET A 147 18.02 -11.80 -2.20
C MET A 147 18.32 -10.79 -1.10
N THR A 148 18.26 -9.50 -1.42
CA THR A 148 18.21 -8.44 -0.41
C THR A 148 16.84 -7.79 -0.51
N ALA A 149 16.03 -7.91 0.55
CA ALA A 149 14.66 -7.43 0.54
C ALA A 149 14.25 -6.85 1.89
N ASN A 150 13.58 -5.70 1.84
CA ASN A 150 12.87 -5.12 2.96
C ASN A 150 11.45 -5.71 2.99
N ILE A 151 11.11 -6.41 4.07
CA ILE A 151 9.85 -7.16 4.24
C ILE A 151 9.12 -6.55 5.43
N TYR A 152 7.88 -6.12 5.23
CA TYR A 152 7.12 -5.44 6.26
C TYR A 152 5.61 -5.60 6.05
N LEU A 153 4.85 -5.34 7.12
CA LEU A 153 3.41 -5.17 7.03
C LEU A 153 3.04 -3.68 6.99
N THR A 154 1.92 -3.38 6.35
CA THR A 154 1.40 -2.02 6.29
C THR A 154 -0.12 -1.97 6.18
N GLU A 155 -0.69 -0.81 6.51
CA GLU A 155 -2.12 -0.54 6.41
C GLU A 155 -2.58 -0.27 4.98
N THR A 156 -3.81 -0.65 4.66
CA THR A 156 -4.41 -0.50 3.33
C THR A 156 -5.34 0.70 3.20
N ILE A 157 -5.50 1.50 4.26
CA ILE A 157 -6.47 2.62 4.26
C ILE A 157 -6.21 3.60 3.12
N TYR A 158 -4.94 3.91 2.81
CA TYR A 158 -4.57 4.83 1.72
C TYR A 158 -4.79 4.24 0.32
N ASP A 159 -4.93 2.93 0.17
CA ASP A 159 -5.08 2.30 -1.15
C ASP A 159 -6.34 2.83 -1.86
N THR A 160 -7.42 3.05 -1.11
CA THR A 160 -8.64 3.66 -1.67
C THR A 160 -8.45 5.12 -2.07
N LEU A 161 -7.66 5.90 -1.31
CA LEU A 161 -7.37 7.30 -1.67
C LEU A 161 -6.59 7.35 -2.98
N PHE A 162 -5.54 6.55 -3.09
CA PHE A 162 -4.76 6.42 -4.30
C PHE A 162 -5.65 5.95 -5.46
N ALA A 163 -6.51 4.94 -5.26
CA ALA A 163 -7.33 4.38 -6.33
C ALA A 163 -8.31 5.42 -6.88
N TYR A 164 -9.04 6.11 -6.00
CA TYR A 164 -9.98 7.15 -6.43
C TYR A 164 -9.28 8.31 -7.13
N LYS A 165 -8.08 8.72 -6.67
CA LYS A 165 -7.31 9.74 -7.36
C LYS A 165 -6.82 9.26 -8.73
N THR A 166 -6.28 8.04 -8.82
CA THR A 166 -5.87 7.41 -10.09
C THR A 166 -7.02 7.35 -11.09
N PHE A 167 -8.22 6.92 -10.67
CA PHE A 167 -9.39 6.91 -11.55
C PHE A 167 -9.82 8.31 -11.98
N ALA A 168 -9.81 9.29 -11.08
CA ALA A 168 -10.14 10.66 -11.44
C ALA A 168 -9.20 11.17 -12.55
N ILE A 169 -7.88 10.93 -12.43
CA ILE A 169 -6.89 11.31 -13.44
C ILE A 169 -7.12 10.58 -14.77
N ILE A 170 -7.29 9.25 -14.74
CA ILE A 170 -7.50 8.43 -15.95
C ILE A 170 -8.73 8.93 -16.72
N LEU A 171 -9.84 9.17 -16.01
CA LEU A 171 -11.12 9.52 -16.62
C LEU A 171 -11.18 10.98 -17.08
N GLN A 172 -10.52 11.91 -16.37
CA GLN A 172 -10.44 13.32 -16.79
C GLN A 172 -9.80 13.48 -18.16
N ALA A 173 -8.79 12.67 -18.49
CA ALA A 173 -8.14 12.72 -19.79
C ALA A 173 -9.03 12.24 -20.95
N LEU A 174 -10.17 11.58 -20.67
CA LEU A 174 -11.11 11.12 -21.67
C LEU A 174 -12.29 12.07 -21.91
N ILE A 175 -12.41 13.13 -21.11
CA ILE A 175 -13.50 14.11 -21.22
C ILE A 175 -13.37 14.85 -22.55
N LYS A 176 -14.44 14.83 -23.34
CA LYS A 176 -14.54 15.61 -24.59
C LYS A 176 -15.43 16.82 -24.40
N THR A 177 -16.44 16.70 -23.55
CA THR A 177 -17.39 17.78 -23.28
C THR A 177 -17.90 17.64 -21.85
N ASP A 178 -18.13 18.77 -21.19
CA ASP A 178 -18.68 18.74 -19.85
C ASP A 178 -20.06 18.04 -19.82
N GLY A 179 -20.29 17.26 -18.76
CA GLY A 179 -21.48 16.40 -18.64
C GLY A 179 -21.46 15.12 -19.48
N ASP A 180 -20.39 14.80 -20.21
CA ASP A 180 -20.26 13.47 -20.83
C ASP A 180 -20.08 12.35 -19.78
N GLN A 181 -20.18 11.09 -20.21
CA GLN A 181 -20.07 9.95 -19.29
C GLN A 181 -18.73 9.90 -18.53
N TRP A 182 -17.66 10.46 -19.10
CA TRP A 182 -16.34 10.46 -18.48
C TRP A 182 -16.23 11.59 -17.46
N SER A 183 -16.80 12.76 -17.76
CA SER A 183 -16.94 13.87 -16.81
C SER A 183 -17.71 13.43 -15.57
N ILE A 184 -18.88 12.80 -15.75
CA ILE A 184 -19.69 12.31 -14.63
C ILE A 184 -18.93 11.29 -13.76
N LYS A 185 -18.23 10.33 -14.39
CA LYS A 185 -17.46 9.31 -13.66
C LYS A 185 -16.24 9.91 -12.96
N ALA A 186 -15.52 10.81 -13.62
CA ALA A 186 -14.38 11.52 -13.03
C ALA A 186 -14.81 12.32 -11.79
N SER A 187 -15.90 13.09 -11.89
CA SER A 187 -16.47 13.83 -10.76
C SER A 187 -16.91 12.92 -9.62
N TYR A 188 -17.47 11.73 -9.92
CA TYR A 188 -17.81 10.74 -8.90
C TYR A 188 -16.57 10.29 -8.12
N PHE A 189 -15.51 9.85 -8.80
CA PHE A 189 -14.28 9.39 -8.13
C PHE A 189 -13.58 10.51 -7.36
N HIS A 190 -13.55 11.72 -7.92
CA HIS A 190 -13.03 12.90 -7.22
C HIS A 190 -13.83 13.19 -5.93
N THR A 191 -15.17 13.19 -6.00
CA THR A 191 -16.03 13.39 -4.83
C THR A 191 -15.83 12.31 -3.77
N MET A 192 -15.65 11.05 -4.19
CA MET A 192 -15.39 9.95 -3.28
C MET A 192 -14.02 10.07 -2.62
N TYR A 193 -12.99 10.50 -3.37
CA TYR A 193 -11.68 10.84 -2.85
C TYR A 193 -11.76 11.90 -1.76
N GLU A 194 -12.38 13.05 -2.03
CA GLU A 194 -12.52 14.15 -1.06
C GLU A 194 -13.26 13.71 0.22
N LYS A 195 -14.34 12.94 0.07
CA LYS A 195 -15.09 12.38 1.21
C LYS A 195 -14.21 11.47 2.07
N LYS A 196 -13.40 10.60 1.45
CA LYS A 196 -12.51 9.71 2.17
C LYS A 196 -11.38 10.48 2.86
N LEU A 197 -10.75 11.43 2.17
CA LEU A 197 -9.70 12.28 2.73
C LEU A 197 -10.20 13.01 3.98
N ALA A 198 -11.44 13.50 3.96
CA ALA A 198 -12.06 14.20 5.07
C ALA A 198 -12.49 13.32 6.26
N THR A 199 -12.56 11.99 6.10
CA THR A 199 -13.16 11.07 7.10
C THR A 199 -12.24 9.95 7.58
N TYR A 200 -11.11 9.73 6.91
CA TYR A 200 -10.18 8.69 7.30
C TYR A 200 -9.51 8.99 8.63
N LYS A 201 -9.37 7.92 9.42
CA LYS A 201 -8.54 7.86 10.62
C LYS A 201 -7.24 7.19 10.22
N MET A 202 -6.16 7.95 10.24
CA MET A 202 -4.86 7.52 9.76
C MET A 202 -3.92 7.33 10.94
N PHE A 203 -3.14 6.24 10.93
CA PHE A 203 -2.01 6.13 11.83
C PHE A 203 -0.92 7.11 11.40
N TYR A 204 -0.38 7.85 12.36
CA TYR A 204 0.60 8.91 12.13
C TYR A 204 1.68 8.86 13.19
N ASP A 205 2.83 8.32 12.82
CA ASP A 205 4.03 8.22 13.66
C ASP A 205 4.67 9.62 13.77
N GLU A 206 4.30 10.38 14.81
CA GLU A 206 4.70 11.78 14.98
C GLU A 206 6.19 11.90 15.32
N ASN A 207 6.69 10.94 16.12
CA ASN A 207 8.04 10.94 16.64
C ASN A 207 9.06 10.26 15.69
N LEU A 208 8.57 9.58 14.64
CA LEU A 208 9.32 8.84 13.62
C LEU A 208 10.15 7.66 14.19
N ASP A 209 9.69 7.05 15.28
CA ASP A 209 10.35 5.90 15.90
C ASP A 209 9.94 4.55 15.28
N GLY A 210 8.93 4.55 14.40
CA GLY A 210 8.45 3.39 13.67
C GLY A 210 7.36 2.61 14.38
N GLU A 211 7.06 2.93 15.64
CA GLU A 211 5.92 2.41 16.39
C GLU A 211 4.71 3.34 16.22
N VAL A 212 3.53 2.86 16.63
CA VAL A 212 2.32 3.68 16.67
C VAL A 212 1.87 3.74 18.11
N ASP A 213 2.05 4.90 18.74
CA ASP A 213 1.72 5.11 20.14
C ASP A 213 0.23 5.38 20.38
N GLU A 214 -0.23 5.15 21.62
CA GLU A 214 -1.58 5.47 22.05
C GLU A 214 -1.79 7.00 22.01
N GLY A 215 -2.41 7.50 20.93
CA GLY A 215 -2.63 8.94 20.68
C GLY A 215 -2.23 9.37 19.27
N GLU A 216 -1.46 8.55 18.55
CA GLU A 216 -0.97 8.78 17.18
C GLU A 216 -2.00 8.40 16.09
N LEU A 217 -3.27 8.63 16.41
CA LEU A 217 -4.41 8.43 15.53
C LEU A 217 -4.95 9.79 15.10
N VAL A 218 -4.66 10.20 13.87
CA VAL A 218 -5.24 11.43 13.32
C VAL A 218 -6.62 11.09 12.76
N SER A 219 -7.68 11.56 13.43
CA SER A 219 -9.03 11.57 12.90
C SER A 219 -9.40 12.96 12.41
N ASN A 220 -9.63 13.12 11.11
CA ASN A 220 -10.22 14.36 10.62
C ASN A 220 -11.73 14.29 10.81
N THR A 221 -12.27 15.20 11.62
CA THR A 221 -13.68 15.57 11.51
C THR A 221 -13.69 16.97 10.94
N ILE A 222 -13.68 17.10 9.61
CA ILE A 222 -13.96 18.40 9.00
C ILE A 222 -15.43 18.71 9.32
N ILE A 223 -15.68 19.38 10.44
CA ILE A 223 -16.95 20.04 10.70
C ILE A 223 -17.04 21.14 9.65
N LYS A 224 -17.74 20.87 8.53
CA LYS A 224 -18.17 21.90 7.60
C LYS A 224 -19.10 22.85 8.36
N TYR A 225 -18.57 23.92 8.91
CA TYR A 225 -19.38 25.10 9.21
C TYR A 225 -19.72 25.76 7.87
N ASN A 226 -20.79 25.28 7.23
CA ASN A 226 -21.48 26.10 6.25
C ASN A 226 -22.24 27.18 7.04
N LYS A 227 -21.81 28.44 6.90
CA LYS A 227 -22.69 29.61 7.04
C LYS A 227 -22.95 30.16 5.66
#